data_AF-A0A938M8I8-F1
#
_entry.id   AF-A0A938M8I8-F1
#
_cell.length_a   1.000
_cell.length_b   1.000
_cell.length_c   1.000
_cell.angle_alpha   90.00
_cell.angle_beta   90.00
_cell.angle_gamma   90.00
#
_symmetry.space_group_name_H-M   'P 1'
#
loop_
_entity.id
_entity.type
_entity.pdbx_description
1 polymer ?
#
loop_
_entity_poly.entity_id
_entity_poly.type
_entity_poly.pdbx_seq_one_letter_code
_entity_poly.pdbx_strand_id
1 'polypeptide(L)'
;MAELVSVDKGVQDILEASVGETAFQRKPSQAAKCKFGQQGLCCRLCANGPCRITEKGPRGVCGADADTMVARGFLRTVAAGAACYLHVVENTATALKDAAGGKPGRAIRDEAKLRRASAGLGVSVGSRPASVLADELATKVLGDLYKPRQQPMDLVSKLAPPSVLDLWKSLNLIPGGAKAEVFDALVKTSTNLNSDPVDMLMHCLRLGICTGYYGLVLTNTLNDILLGSPEIAAVPAGLGTIAGDTLNVAVTGHQHAMLDRAFQFLMENGLEQEALKAGAAGVRVIGLTCVGQDMQSRTDRVKGYFSGHAGDNFTSEAAVASGAVDLILSDFNCTLPGLAPLAQAQGIPTVCLDDVAKLPGATPLAPYASGAAETARQLIKQAVRCFGAKPKRLPKFPRQPQTALSGLTEDSLVRFLGGNLKPLLGLIAEGKIKGIAGVVGCSNLMGKGHGFLTVDLTRELIARDILVLTAGCTSGVLGNTGMLAPEAAEQAGPKLGPVCKSLGIPPVLNFGPCLGIGRVEMVAQAVADALGVKVSQLPVVVSAPEWLEEQAFADGAFALALGLTVHLGQAPPITGSPLVTGVLTDKLRGITGGMVVVDDDAQRAADRLEAVVIEKRKALSLS
;
A
#
# COMPACT_ATOMS: atom_id res chain seq x y z
N MET A 1 -15.62 31.22 5.99
CA MET A 1 -15.28 30.10 5.10
C MET A 1 -15.21 28.86 5.96
N ALA A 2 -15.76 27.72 5.51
CA ALA A 2 -15.59 26.47 6.24
C ALA A 2 -14.09 26.11 6.29
N GLU A 3 -13.67 25.47 7.38
CA GLU A 3 -12.30 24.95 7.50
C GLU A 3 -12.07 23.85 6.46
N LEU A 4 -10.94 23.89 5.74
CA LEU A 4 -10.58 22.85 4.77
C LEU A 4 -10.24 21.56 5.52
N VAL A 5 -10.91 20.46 5.20
CA VAL A 5 -10.69 19.15 5.85
C VAL A 5 -9.94 18.16 4.96
N SER A 6 -9.74 18.52 3.69
CA SER A 6 -8.94 17.78 2.73
C SER A 6 -8.16 18.72 1.81
N VAL A 7 -6.94 18.31 1.44
CA VAL A 7 -6.15 18.96 0.38
C VAL A 7 -6.70 18.67 -1.02
N ASP A 8 -7.46 17.59 -1.18
CA ASP A 8 -8.14 17.24 -2.43
C ASP A 8 -9.40 18.10 -2.56
N LYS A 9 -9.36 19.05 -3.50
CA LYS A 9 -10.47 19.95 -3.77
C LYS A 9 -11.74 19.21 -4.21
N GLY A 10 -11.62 18.11 -4.96
CA GLY A 10 -12.78 17.32 -5.37
C GLY A 10 -13.48 16.69 -4.17
N VAL A 11 -12.71 16.19 -3.19
CA VAL A 11 -13.26 15.67 -1.94
C VAL A 11 -13.93 16.80 -1.15
N GLN A 12 -13.25 17.94 -1.00
CA GLN A 12 -13.81 19.12 -0.31
C GLN A 12 -15.14 19.57 -0.93
N ASP A 13 -15.22 19.68 -2.26
CA ASP A 13 -16.43 20.10 -2.98
C ASP A 13 -17.60 19.12 -2.76
N ILE A 14 -17.34 17.81 -2.69
CA ILE A 14 -18.37 16.79 -2.37
C ILE A 14 -18.84 16.92 -0.92
N LEU A 15 -17.92 17.10 0.02
CA LEU A 15 -18.25 17.20 1.44
C LEU A 15 -19.13 18.43 1.72
N GLU A 16 -18.88 19.56 1.03
CA GLU A 16 -19.69 20.77 1.13
C GLU A 16 -21.12 20.59 0.60
N ALA A 17 -21.32 19.66 -0.35
CA ALA A 17 -22.65 19.29 -0.85
C ALA A 17 -23.46 18.43 0.14
N SER A 18 -22.91 18.05 1.30
CA SER A 18 -23.61 17.35 2.40
C SER A 18 -24.32 16.06 1.99
N VAL A 19 -23.63 15.23 1.20
CA VAL A 19 -24.22 14.06 0.52
C VAL A 19 -24.32 12.77 1.36
N GLY A 20 -23.97 12.81 2.65
CA GLY A 20 -24.05 11.66 3.56
C GLY A 20 -23.07 11.76 4.74
N GLU A 21 -23.12 10.77 5.64
CA GLU A 21 -22.16 10.66 6.75
C GLU A 21 -20.90 9.91 6.30
N THR A 22 -19.85 10.66 5.97
CA THR A 22 -18.51 10.11 5.68
C THR A 22 -17.62 10.14 6.93
N ALA A 23 -16.41 9.61 6.84
CA ALA A 23 -15.40 9.66 7.89
C ALA A 23 -15.11 11.08 8.37
N PHE A 24 -15.24 12.09 7.48
CA PHE A 24 -15.10 13.49 7.81
C PHE A 24 -16.19 13.99 8.77
N GLN A 25 -17.44 13.55 8.61
CA GLN A 25 -18.53 13.85 9.54
C GLN A 25 -18.43 13.04 10.84
N ARG A 26 -17.86 11.82 10.78
CA ARG A 26 -17.67 10.99 11.99
C ARG A 26 -16.52 11.47 12.87
N LYS A 27 -15.44 12.01 12.29
CA LYS A 27 -14.22 12.41 13.02
C LYS A 27 -14.48 13.35 14.21
N PRO A 28 -15.28 14.43 14.11
CA PRO A 28 -15.54 15.33 15.25
C PRO A 28 -16.08 14.63 16.50
N SER A 29 -16.96 13.63 16.34
CA SER A 29 -17.49 12.85 17.46
C SER A 29 -16.42 12.04 18.22
N GLN A 30 -15.27 11.84 17.60
CA GLN A 30 -14.12 11.10 18.12
C GLN A 30 -12.94 12.03 18.46
N ALA A 31 -13.15 13.34 18.62
CA ALA A 31 -12.07 14.29 18.89
C ALA A 31 -11.33 14.00 20.21
N ALA A 32 -12.05 13.58 21.26
CA ALA A 32 -11.45 13.15 22.52
C ALA A 32 -10.86 11.74 22.41
N LYS A 33 -9.54 11.66 22.18
CA LYS A 33 -8.83 10.38 22.09
C LYS A 33 -8.44 9.84 23.48
N CYS A 34 -8.52 8.52 23.65
CA CYS A 34 -8.07 7.85 24.87
C CYS A 34 -6.54 7.87 24.96
N LYS A 35 -5.98 8.60 25.92
CA LYS A 35 -4.52 8.73 26.12
C LYS A 35 -3.83 7.39 26.36
N PHE A 36 -4.42 6.50 27.16
CA PHE A 36 -3.86 5.16 27.39
C PHE A 36 -3.75 4.34 26.09
N GLY A 37 -4.72 4.48 25.19
CA GLY A 37 -4.66 3.84 23.86
C GLY A 37 -3.57 4.45 22.99
N GLN A 38 -3.51 5.80 22.94
CA GLN A 38 -2.50 6.52 22.16
C GLN A 38 -1.06 6.27 22.64
N GLN A 39 -0.87 5.95 23.91
CA GLN A 39 0.45 5.66 24.49
C GLN A 39 0.78 4.16 24.51
N GLY A 40 -0.16 3.27 24.17
CA GLY A 40 0.02 1.82 24.29
C GLY A 40 -0.07 1.26 25.71
N LEU A 41 -0.59 2.04 26.67
CA LEU A 41 -0.70 1.71 28.10
C LEU A 41 -2.06 1.09 28.48
N CYS A 42 -2.73 0.41 27.56
CA CYS A 42 -3.98 -0.32 27.82
C CYS A 42 -3.91 -1.76 27.31
N CYS A 43 -4.05 -2.73 28.22
CA CYS A 43 -4.05 -4.16 27.88
C CYS A 43 -5.43 -4.78 28.14
N ARG A 44 -5.94 -5.56 27.16
CA ARG A 44 -7.27 -6.19 27.17
C ARG A 44 -7.24 -7.70 26.91
N LEU A 45 -6.10 -8.34 27.18
CA LEU A 45 -5.84 -9.71 26.75
C LEU A 45 -6.44 -10.79 27.68
N CYS A 46 -6.96 -10.42 28.85
CA CYS A 46 -7.60 -11.34 29.80
C CYS A 46 -8.73 -10.67 30.59
N ALA A 47 -9.52 -11.50 31.28
CA ALA A 47 -10.67 -11.08 32.08
C ALA A 47 -10.32 -10.28 33.36
N ASN A 48 -9.06 -10.29 33.80
CA ASN A 48 -8.62 -9.42 34.91
C ASN A 48 -8.43 -7.94 34.45
N GLY A 49 -8.40 -7.69 33.14
CA GLY A 49 -8.36 -6.36 32.57
C GLY A 49 -9.76 -5.78 32.29
N PRO A 50 -9.85 -4.65 31.56
CA PRO A 50 -8.73 -3.88 30.97
C PRO A 50 -7.78 -3.30 32.02
N CYS A 51 -6.49 -3.59 31.92
CA CYS A 51 -5.47 -2.95 32.75
C CYS A 51 -5.00 -1.64 32.09
N ARG A 52 -4.73 -0.63 32.91
CA ARG A 52 -4.12 0.65 32.49
C ARG A 52 -2.90 0.92 33.36
N ILE A 53 -1.79 1.30 32.74
CA ILE A 53 -0.56 1.64 33.48
C ILE A 53 -0.57 3.14 33.81
N THR A 54 -0.31 3.46 35.07
CA THR A 54 -0.17 4.82 35.59
C THR A 54 0.99 4.86 36.59
N GLU A 55 1.40 6.04 37.02
CA GLU A 55 2.41 6.17 38.09
C GLU A 55 1.99 5.47 39.39
N LYS A 56 0.71 5.55 39.76
CA LYS A 56 0.16 4.89 40.97
C LYS A 56 -0.10 3.39 40.78
N GLY A 57 -0.26 2.95 39.53
CA GLY A 57 -0.50 1.57 39.14
C GLY A 57 0.49 1.17 38.04
N PRO A 58 1.77 0.94 38.37
CA PRO A 58 2.83 0.78 37.38
C PRO A 58 2.81 -0.58 36.67
N ARG A 59 1.87 -1.47 37.04
CA ARG A 59 1.72 -2.83 36.51
C ARG A 59 0.26 -3.18 36.34
N GLY A 60 -0.03 -4.02 35.35
CA GLY A 60 -1.29 -4.73 35.26
C GLY A 60 -1.40 -5.83 36.33
N VAL A 61 -2.57 -6.45 36.45
CA VAL A 61 -2.85 -7.48 37.47
C VAL A 61 -1.86 -8.65 37.41
N CYS A 62 -1.42 -9.05 36.21
CA CYS A 62 -0.43 -10.13 36.03
C CYS A 62 1.03 -9.68 36.26
N GLY A 63 1.28 -8.43 36.62
CA GLY A 63 2.61 -7.87 36.82
C GLY A 63 3.26 -7.25 35.58
N ALA A 64 2.64 -7.35 34.39
CA ALA A 64 3.15 -6.69 33.18
C ALA A 64 3.22 -5.17 33.36
N ASP A 65 4.38 -4.59 33.09
CA ASP A 65 4.66 -3.16 33.15
C ASP A 65 4.38 -2.45 31.80
N ALA A 66 4.72 -1.16 31.73
CA ALA A 66 4.58 -0.35 30.53
C ALA A 66 5.35 -0.93 29.33
N ASP A 67 6.59 -1.37 29.55
CA ASP A 67 7.46 -1.86 28.47
C ASP A 67 6.91 -3.15 27.87
N THR A 68 6.54 -4.10 28.72
CA THR A 68 5.89 -5.34 28.30
C THR A 68 4.58 -5.05 27.55
N MET A 69 3.76 -4.16 28.10
CA MET A 69 2.44 -3.85 27.54
C MET A 69 2.54 -3.21 26.16
N VAL A 70 3.43 -2.22 26.02
CA VAL A 70 3.64 -1.48 24.78
C VAL A 70 4.25 -2.38 23.71
N ALA A 71 5.35 -3.09 24.02
CA ALA A 71 6.00 -3.97 23.05
C ALA A 71 5.07 -5.09 22.56
N ARG A 72 4.23 -5.62 23.46
CA ARG A 72 3.23 -6.63 23.12
C ARG A 72 2.15 -6.09 22.20
N GLY A 73 1.65 -4.88 22.47
CA GLY A 73 0.69 -4.20 21.61
C GLY A 73 1.28 -3.96 20.21
N PHE A 74 2.49 -3.43 20.16
CA PHE A 74 3.21 -3.15 18.93
C PHE A 74 3.43 -4.41 18.09
N LEU A 75 3.90 -5.51 18.68
CA LEU A 75 4.08 -6.79 17.97
C LEU A 75 2.77 -7.36 17.44
N ARG A 76 1.65 -7.23 18.18
CA ARG A 76 0.33 -7.66 17.68
C ARG A 76 -0.09 -6.87 16.44
N THR A 77 0.11 -5.55 16.46
CA THR A 77 -0.20 -4.68 15.32
C THR A 77 0.66 -5.02 14.10
N VAL A 78 1.98 -5.21 14.28
CA VAL A 78 2.88 -5.63 13.19
C VAL A 78 2.46 -6.99 12.63
N ALA A 79 2.10 -7.95 13.50
CA ALA A 79 1.66 -9.28 13.07
C ALA A 79 0.35 -9.25 12.28
N ALA A 80 -0.62 -8.42 12.69
CA ALA A 80 -1.87 -8.23 11.95
C ALA A 80 -1.64 -7.61 10.58
N GLY A 81 -0.78 -6.58 10.50
CA GLY A 81 -0.37 -5.98 9.23
C GLY A 81 0.34 -6.98 8.30
N ALA A 82 1.29 -7.75 8.83
CA ALA A 82 1.98 -8.78 8.07
C ALA A 82 0.99 -9.85 7.57
N ALA A 83 0.06 -10.30 8.42
CA ALA A 83 -0.96 -11.29 8.04
C ALA A 83 -1.78 -10.84 6.82
N CYS A 84 -2.15 -9.56 6.75
CA CYS A 84 -2.90 -9.01 5.62
C CYS A 84 -2.14 -9.17 4.30
N TYR A 85 -0.85 -8.82 4.28
CA TYR A 85 -0.02 -8.98 3.10
C TYR A 85 0.25 -10.45 2.74
N LEU A 86 0.44 -11.30 3.74
CA LEU A 86 0.66 -12.75 3.53
C LEU A 86 -0.60 -13.46 3.01
N HIS A 87 -1.79 -12.98 3.36
CA HIS A 87 -3.06 -13.43 2.78
C HIS A 87 -3.14 -13.08 1.29
N VAL A 88 -2.75 -11.84 0.93
CA VAL A 88 -2.75 -11.40 -0.47
C VAL A 88 -1.81 -12.25 -1.34
N VAL A 89 -0.55 -12.49 -0.91
CA VAL A 89 0.39 -13.29 -1.71
C VAL A 89 -0.06 -14.74 -1.89
N GLU A 90 -0.69 -15.34 -0.88
CA GLU A 90 -1.25 -16.68 -0.98
C GLU A 90 -2.36 -16.76 -2.04
N ASN A 91 -3.28 -15.80 -2.00
CA ASN A 91 -4.35 -15.70 -2.98
C ASN A 91 -3.80 -15.48 -4.39
N THR A 92 -2.77 -14.63 -4.54
CA THR A 92 -2.12 -14.40 -5.83
C THR A 92 -1.37 -15.64 -6.33
N ALA A 93 -0.67 -16.38 -5.46
CA ALA A 93 -0.03 -17.64 -5.83
C ALA A 93 -1.06 -18.71 -6.24
N THR A 94 -2.19 -18.78 -5.53
CA THR A 94 -3.31 -19.66 -5.89
C THR A 94 -3.91 -19.27 -7.25
N ALA A 95 -4.07 -17.98 -7.52
CA ALA A 95 -4.51 -17.50 -8.84
C ALA A 95 -3.51 -17.85 -9.95
N LEU A 96 -2.20 -17.89 -9.67
CA LEU A 96 -1.19 -18.35 -10.62
C LEU A 96 -1.30 -19.87 -10.87
N LYS A 97 -1.61 -20.67 -9.85
CA LYS A 97 -1.93 -22.11 -10.04
C LYS A 97 -3.18 -22.30 -10.89
N ASP A 98 -4.23 -21.51 -10.65
CA ASP A 98 -5.44 -21.54 -11.48
C ASP A 98 -5.12 -21.21 -12.95
N ALA A 99 -4.26 -20.22 -13.21
CA ALA A 99 -3.80 -19.88 -14.56
C ALA A 99 -2.97 -21.01 -15.19
N ALA A 100 -2.07 -21.63 -14.42
CA ALA A 100 -1.28 -22.77 -14.87
C ALA A 100 -2.17 -23.97 -15.26
N GLY A 101 -3.27 -24.19 -14.52
CA GLY A 101 -4.26 -25.22 -14.79
C GLY A 101 -5.28 -24.88 -15.89
N GLY A 102 -5.17 -23.72 -16.54
CA GLY A 102 -6.06 -23.33 -17.64
C GLY A 102 -7.49 -22.97 -17.21
N LYS A 103 -7.68 -22.51 -15.97
CA LYS A 103 -9.00 -22.14 -15.45
C LYS A 103 -9.59 -20.96 -16.25
N PRO A 104 -10.89 -20.96 -16.61
CA PRO A 104 -11.49 -19.91 -17.42
C PRO A 104 -11.30 -18.49 -16.86
N GLY A 105 -10.87 -17.55 -17.70
CA GLY A 105 -10.60 -16.16 -17.29
C GLY A 105 -9.29 -15.97 -16.51
N ARG A 106 -8.44 -17.00 -16.41
CA ARG A 106 -7.07 -16.90 -15.87
C ARG A 106 -6.07 -17.13 -16.99
N ALA A 107 -5.01 -16.33 -17.01
CA ALA A 107 -3.98 -16.42 -18.03
C ALA A 107 -2.61 -16.02 -17.46
N ILE A 108 -1.56 -16.56 -18.08
CA ILE A 108 -0.19 -16.07 -17.92
C ILE A 108 0.00 -14.97 -18.96
N ARG A 109 0.04 -13.72 -18.52
CA ARG A 109 0.08 -12.54 -19.40
C ARG A 109 1.50 -12.00 -19.62
N ASP A 110 2.44 -12.29 -18.72
CA ASP A 110 3.86 -11.99 -18.91
C ASP A 110 4.74 -13.23 -18.71
N GLU A 111 4.97 -13.97 -19.81
CA GLU A 111 5.83 -15.15 -19.80
C GLU A 111 7.31 -14.79 -19.57
N ALA A 112 7.76 -13.61 -20.01
CA ALA A 112 9.14 -13.19 -19.84
C ALA A 112 9.45 -12.93 -18.35
N LYS A 113 8.54 -12.26 -17.63
CA LYS A 113 8.64 -12.06 -16.17
C LYS A 113 8.57 -13.40 -15.45
N LEU A 114 7.68 -14.30 -15.85
CA LEU A 114 7.60 -15.66 -15.29
C LEU A 114 8.95 -16.38 -15.38
N ARG A 115 9.54 -16.42 -16.58
CA ARG A 115 10.83 -17.08 -16.81
C ARG A 115 11.96 -16.45 -15.98
N ARG A 116 12.04 -15.12 -15.90
CA ARG A 116 13.05 -14.43 -15.07
C ARG A 116 12.86 -14.73 -13.58
N ALA A 117 11.62 -14.65 -13.08
CA ALA A 117 11.29 -14.92 -11.69
C ALA A 117 11.58 -16.38 -11.31
N SER A 118 11.17 -17.32 -12.16
CA SER A 118 11.48 -18.75 -12.00
C SER A 118 12.99 -18.98 -11.87
N ALA A 119 13.80 -18.41 -12.77
CA ALA A 119 15.26 -18.55 -12.71
C ALA A 119 15.84 -17.97 -11.40
N GLY A 120 15.44 -16.75 -11.02
CA GLY A 120 15.92 -16.10 -9.80
C GLY A 120 15.55 -16.84 -8.51
N LEU A 121 14.40 -17.53 -8.51
CA LEU A 121 13.90 -18.28 -7.37
C LEU A 121 14.30 -19.76 -7.40
N GLY A 122 15.16 -20.17 -8.34
CA GLY A 122 15.73 -21.52 -8.39
C GLY A 122 14.84 -22.59 -9.04
N VAL A 123 13.85 -22.18 -9.84
CA VAL A 123 13.08 -23.08 -10.71
C VAL A 123 13.82 -23.23 -12.04
N SER A 124 14.05 -24.48 -12.47
CA SER A 124 14.70 -24.75 -13.75
C SER A 124 13.81 -24.32 -14.91
N VAL A 125 14.27 -23.40 -15.76
CA VAL A 125 13.45 -22.79 -16.82
C VAL A 125 13.48 -23.60 -18.12
N GLY A 126 14.65 -23.70 -18.78
CA GLY A 126 14.83 -24.41 -20.05
C GLY A 126 13.74 -24.10 -21.11
N SER A 127 13.43 -25.10 -21.94
CA SER A 127 12.33 -25.07 -22.92
C SER A 127 10.97 -25.48 -22.31
N ARG A 128 10.83 -25.44 -20.98
CA ARG A 128 9.62 -25.91 -20.31
C ARG A 128 8.41 -25.01 -20.65
N PRO A 129 7.19 -25.57 -20.71
CA PRO A 129 5.96 -24.80 -20.91
C PRO A 129 5.74 -23.77 -19.80
N ALA A 130 5.16 -22.61 -20.14
CA ALA A 130 4.84 -21.56 -19.18
C ALA A 130 3.92 -22.05 -18.05
N SER A 131 2.92 -22.89 -18.36
CA SER A 131 2.04 -23.49 -17.35
C SER A 131 2.79 -24.29 -16.29
N VAL A 132 3.79 -25.07 -16.71
CA VAL A 132 4.63 -25.87 -15.80
C VAL A 132 5.49 -24.97 -14.91
N LEU A 133 6.07 -23.91 -15.47
CA LEU A 133 6.86 -22.94 -14.70
C LEU A 133 5.99 -22.17 -13.70
N ALA A 134 4.78 -21.79 -14.10
CA ALA A 134 3.83 -21.08 -13.25
C ALA A 134 3.37 -21.94 -12.06
N ASP A 135 3.01 -23.22 -12.29
CA ASP A 135 2.63 -24.13 -11.20
C ASP A 135 3.79 -24.39 -10.23
N GLU A 136 5.00 -24.62 -10.73
CA GLU A 136 6.17 -24.86 -9.87
C GLU A 136 6.55 -23.60 -9.06
N LEU A 137 6.55 -22.42 -9.71
CA LEU A 137 6.81 -21.16 -9.03
C LEU A 137 5.78 -20.90 -7.92
N ALA A 138 4.48 -21.02 -8.23
CA ALA A 138 3.42 -20.83 -7.25
C ALA A 138 3.51 -21.86 -6.10
N THR A 139 3.80 -23.12 -6.43
CA THR A 139 4.00 -24.18 -5.44
C THR A 139 5.18 -23.88 -4.52
N LYS A 140 6.27 -23.33 -5.05
CA LYS A 140 7.43 -22.94 -4.25
C LYS A 140 7.10 -21.78 -3.31
N VAL A 141 6.39 -20.75 -3.78
CA VAL A 141 5.95 -19.63 -2.93
C VAL A 141 5.04 -20.11 -1.81
N LEU A 142 4.03 -20.93 -2.12
CA LEU A 142 3.11 -21.49 -1.13
C LEU A 142 3.85 -22.40 -0.14
N GLY A 143 4.72 -23.30 -0.63
CA GLY A 143 5.48 -24.20 0.23
C GLY A 143 6.37 -23.45 1.23
N ASP A 144 7.02 -22.37 0.79
CA ASP A 144 7.89 -21.56 1.64
C ASP A 144 7.08 -20.72 2.65
N LEU A 145 5.90 -20.21 2.27
CA LEU A 145 4.96 -19.50 3.12
C LEU A 145 4.50 -20.34 4.33
N TYR A 146 4.31 -21.65 4.11
CA TYR A 146 3.80 -22.62 5.09
C TYR A 146 4.87 -23.43 5.83
N LYS A 147 6.15 -23.10 5.65
CA LYS A 147 7.23 -23.80 6.37
C LYS A 147 7.02 -23.79 7.89
N PRO A 148 7.47 -24.84 8.60
CA PRO A 148 7.52 -24.80 10.06
C PRO A 148 8.40 -23.65 10.55
N ARG A 149 8.09 -23.08 11.73
CA ARG A 149 8.83 -21.96 12.33
C ARG A 149 10.34 -22.20 12.50
N GLN A 150 10.78 -23.46 12.62
CA GLN A 150 12.20 -23.82 12.80
C GLN A 150 12.98 -23.86 11.47
N GLN A 151 12.29 -23.88 10.33
CA GLN A 151 12.93 -23.97 9.02
C GLN A 151 13.03 -22.58 8.40
N PRO A 152 14.25 -22.07 8.12
CA PRO A 152 14.41 -20.79 7.44
C PRO A 152 13.67 -20.73 6.10
N MET A 153 13.15 -19.55 5.77
CA MET A 153 12.56 -19.29 4.46
C MET A 153 13.64 -19.26 3.38
N ASP A 154 13.43 -20.02 2.29
CA ASP A 154 14.42 -20.13 1.23
C ASP A 154 14.37 -18.91 0.30
N LEU A 155 13.17 -18.38 0.03
CA LEU A 155 13.02 -17.33 -0.97
C LEU A 155 13.59 -15.99 -0.50
N VAL A 156 13.55 -15.69 0.80
CA VAL A 156 14.25 -14.54 1.38
C VAL A 156 15.73 -14.57 1.03
N SER A 157 16.37 -15.75 1.15
CA SER A 157 17.80 -15.91 0.84
C SER A 157 18.13 -15.80 -0.65
N LYS A 158 17.12 -15.88 -1.53
CA LYS A 158 17.28 -15.72 -2.99
C LYS A 158 17.00 -14.30 -3.46
N LEU A 159 16.08 -13.61 -2.77
CA LEU A 159 15.63 -12.27 -3.14
C LEU A 159 16.45 -11.16 -2.47
N ALA A 160 16.91 -11.40 -1.25
CA ALA A 160 17.66 -10.40 -0.50
C ALA A 160 19.13 -10.34 -0.94
N PRO A 161 19.76 -9.15 -0.94
CA PRO A 161 21.17 -8.97 -1.24
C PRO A 161 22.05 -9.67 -0.22
N PRO A 162 23.25 -10.12 -0.63
CA PRO A 162 24.21 -10.72 0.28
C PRO A 162 24.49 -9.85 1.52
N SER A 163 24.71 -8.54 1.33
CA SER A 163 25.08 -7.62 2.41
C SER A 163 24.00 -7.44 3.48
N VAL A 164 22.72 -7.56 3.09
CA VAL A 164 21.57 -7.48 3.98
C VAL A 164 21.32 -8.83 4.66
N LEU A 165 21.47 -9.94 3.91
CA LEU A 165 21.37 -11.29 4.47
C LEU A 165 22.40 -11.54 5.56
N ASP A 166 23.64 -11.09 5.38
CA ASP A 166 24.70 -11.27 6.37
C ASP A 166 24.39 -10.53 7.68
N LEU A 167 23.85 -9.31 7.58
CA LEU A 167 23.35 -8.58 8.74
C LEU A 167 22.24 -9.37 9.44
N TRP A 168 21.22 -9.82 8.71
CA TRP A 168 20.10 -10.56 9.31
C TRP A 168 20.52 -11.89 9.93
N LYS A 169 21.48 -12.60 9.33
CA LYS A 169 22.07 -13.80 9.95
C LYS A 169 22.78 -13.47 11.26
N SER A 170 23.57 -12.40 11.30
CA SER A 170 24.27 -11.99 12.53
C SER A 170 23.33 -11.57 13.67
N LEU A 171 22.14 -11.08 13.31
CA LEU A 171 21.10 -10.65 14.25
C LEU A 171 20.03 -11.72 14.53
N ASN A 172 20.16 -12.93 13.95
CA ASN A 172 19.17 -14.00 14.01
C ASN A 172 17.75 -13.57 13.55
N LEU A 173 17.70 -12.72 12.52
CA LEU A 173 16.48 -12.15 11.94
C LEU A 173 15.95 -12.93 10.73
N ILE A 174 16.62 -14.00 10.27
CA ILE A 174 16.09 -14.82 9.18
C ILE A 174 14.80 -15.50 9.67
N PRO A 175 13.64 -15.21 9.04
CA PRO A 175 12.37 -15.77 9.49
C PRO A 175 12.27 -17.26 9.15
N GLY A 176 11.47 -17.99 9.93
CA GLY A 176 10.88 -19.26 9.52
C GLY A 176 9.65 -19.02 8.63
N GLY A 177 8.83 -20.04 8.38
CA GLY A 177 7.65 -19.85 7.52
C GLY A 177 6.78 -18.66 7.94
N ALA A 178 6.46 -17.78 7.00
CA ALA A 178 5.90 -16.46 7.30
C ALA A 178 4.55 -16.52 8.05
N LYS A 179 3.71 -17.52 7.74
CA LYS A 179 2.47 -17.76 8.52
C LYS A 179 2.74 -18.24 9.93
N ALA A 180 3.80 -19.03 10.12
CA ALA A 180 4.23 -19.47 11.43
C ALA A 180 4.77 -18.30 12.27
N GLU A 181 5.49 -17.35 11.67
CA GLU A 181 5.94 -16.11 12.37
C GLU A 181 4.74 -15.29 12.88
N VAL A 182 3.69 -15.12 12.06
CA VAL A 182 2.45 -14.43 12.50
C VAL A 182 1.80 -15.19 13.66
N PHE A 183 1.65 -16.51 13.54
CA PHE A 183 1.08 -17.34 14.61
C PHE A 183 1.91 -17.23 15.90
N ASP A 184 3.23 -17.33 15.78
CA ASP A 184 4.16 -17.22 16.88
C ASP A 184 4.13 -15.84 17.53
N ALA A 185 3.90 -14.77 16.77
CA ALA A 185 3.73 -13.43 17.33
C ALA A 185 2.46 -13.35 18.18
N LEU A 186 1.36 -13.96 17.75
CA LEU A 186 0.12 -14.02 18.54
C LEU A 186 0.29 -14.89 19.79
N VAL A 187 1.00 -16.03 19.71
CA VAL A 187 1.35 -16.84 20.88
C VAL A 187 2.25 -16.03 21.82
N LYS A 188 3.35 -15.47 21.33
CA LYS A 188 4.32 -14.68 22.10
C LYS A 188 3.64 -13.53 22.85
N THR A 189 2.67 -12.88 22.21
CA THR A 189 1.92 -11.75 22.78
C THR A 189 0.67 -12.16 23.55
N SER A 190 0.41 -13.45 23.77
CA SER A 190 -0.71 -13.91 24.60
C SER A 190 -0.37 -13.85 26.09
N THR A 191 -1.38 -14.09 26.93
CA THR A 191 -1.30 -13.88 28.38
C THR A 191 -0.25 -14.79 29.02
N ASN A 192 0.62 -14.22 29.86
CA ASN A 192 1.59 -14.94 30.70
C ASN A 192 2.62 -15.79 29.94
N LEU A 193 2.96 -15.40 28.70
CA LEU A 193 3.96 -16.10 27.89
C LEU A 193 5.26 -15.30 27.80
N ASN A 194 5.28 -14.21 27.03
CA ASN A 194 6.45 -13.36 26.93
C ASN A 194 6.27 -12.00 27.62
N SER A 195 7.32 -11.58 28.31
CA SER A 195 7.44 -10.28 28.97
C SER A 195 8.74 -9.55 28.63
N ASP A 196 9.55 -10.07 27.71
CA ASP A 196 10.74 -9.39 27.21
C ASP A 196 10.35 -8.45 26.05
N PRO A 197 10.43 -7.12 26.24
CA PRO A 197 10.12 -6.16 25.20
C PRO A 197 11.10 -6.20 24.02
N VAL A 198 12.38 -6.48 24.25
CA VAL A 198 13.41 -6.49 23.19
C VAL A 198 13.19 -7.68 22.27
N ASP A 199 12.93 -8.87 22.82
CA ASP A 199 12.62 -10.06 22.02
C ASP A 199 11.36 -9.86 21.16
N MET A 200 10.33 -9.16 21.68
CA MET A 200 9.14 -8.81 20.90
C MET A 200 9.44 -7.80 19.77
N LEU A 201 10.29 -6.80 20.02
CA LEU A 201 10.71 -5.84 18.99
C LEU A 201 11.56 -6.50 17.90
N MET A 202 12.44 -7.43 18.25
CA MET A 202 13.22 -8.19 17.27
C MET A 202 12.31 -9.08 16.40
N HIS A 203 11.23 -9.63 16.97
CA HIS A 203 10.23 -10.36 16.20
C HIS A 203 9.47 -9.46 15.21
N CYS A 204 9.24 -8.18 15.54
CA CYS A 204 8.66 -7.23 14.59
C CYS A 204 9.51 -7.12 13.32
N LEU A 205 10.85 -7.11 13.44
CA LEU A 205 11.76 -7.05 12.29
C LEU A 205 11.67 -8.30 11.42
N ARG A 206 11.55 -9.50 12.02
CA ARG A 206 11.33 -10.77 11.29
C ARG A 206 10.03 -10.73 10.48
N LEU A 207 8.95 -10.24 11.08
CA LEU A 207 7.66 -10.02 10.39
C LEU A 207 7.75 -8.97 9.29
N GLY A 208 8.56 -7.93 9.49
CA GLY A 208 8.90 -6.96 8.44
C GLY A 208 9.56 -7.64 7.24
N ILE A 209 10.54 -8.52 7.45
CA ILE A 209 11.18 -9.29 6.37
C ILE A 209 10.18 -10.19 5.63
N CYS A 210 9.29 -10.86 6.36
CA CYS A 210 8.19 -11.63 5.75
C CYS A 210 7.29 -10.73 4.88
N THR A 211 6.95 -9.55 5.39
CA THR A 211 6.10 -8.56 4.69
C THR A 211 6.77 -8.09 3.41
N GLY A 212 8.03 -7.65 3.49
CA GLY A 212 8.79 -7.16 2.34
C GLY A 212 8.87 -8.14 1.18
N TYR A 213 9.38 -9.35 1.42
CA TYR A 213 9.63 -10.28 0.32
C TYR A 213 8.40 -11.05 -0.15
N TYR A 214 7.50 -11.43 0.76
CA TYR A 214 6.29 -12.19 0.37
C TYR A 214 5.16 -11.25 0.06
N GLY A 215 4.84 -10.40 1.03
CA GLY A 215 3.76 -9.43 0.95
C GLY A 215 3.88 -8.46 -0.21
N LEU A 216 5.09 -7.94 -0.47
CA LEU A 216 5.32 -6.90 -1.47
C LEU A 216 6.00 -7.45 -2.73
N VAL A 217 7.25 -7.93 -2.63
CA VAL A 217 8.06 -8.32 -3.80
C VAL A 217 7.45 -9.49 -4.59
N LEU A 218 7.12 -10.60 -3.91
CA LEU A 218 6.53 -11.76 -4.57
C LEU A 218 5.12 -11.47 -5.06
N THR A 219 4.28 -10.79 -4.27
CA THR A 219 2.94 -10.38 -4.74
C THR A 219 2.99 -9.57 -6.04
N ASN A 220 3.86 -8.56 -6.12
CA ASN A 220 4.05 -7.78 -7.35
C ASN A 220 4.51 -8.66 -8.52
N THR A 221 5.49 -9.52 -8.28
CA THR A 221 6.04 -10.42 -9.29
C THR A 221 4.96 -11.33 -9.86
N LEU A 222 4.16 -11.95 -8.99
CA LEU A 222 3.09 -12.86 -9.40
C LEU A 222 1.93 -12.10 -10.08
N ASN A 223 1.58 -10.91 -9.59
CA ASN A 223 0.59 -10.05 -10.24
C ASN A 223 1.04 -9.62 -11.65
N ASP A 224 2.31 -9.26 -11.85
CA ASP A 224 2.85 -8.92 -13.18
C ASP A 224 2.73 -10.09 -14.14
N ILE A 225 2.99 -11.32 -13.68
CA ILE A 225 2.82 -12.54 -14.48
C ILE A 225 1.34 -12.74 -14.86
N LEU A 226 0.44 -12.56 -13.90
CA LEU A 226 -1.00 -12.79 -14.08
C LEU A 226 -1.69 -11.70 -14.89
N LEU A 227 -1.32 -10.43 -14.70
CA LEU A 227 -2.03 -9.25 -15.19
C LEU A 227 -1.28 -8.56 -16.34
N GLY A 228 -0.02 -8.92 -16.57
CA GLY A 228 0.91 -8.23 -17.44
C GLY A 228 1.72 -7.20 -16.65
N SER A 229 2.99 -7.00 -17.01
CA SER A 229 3.81 -5.97 -16.36
C SER A 229 3.28 -4.55 -16.64
N PRO A 230 3.39 -3.63 -15.66
CA PRO A 230 3.08 -2.22 -15.86
C PRO A 230 3.94 -1.54 -16.94
N GLU A 231 3.37 -0.51 -17.54
CA GLU A 231 4.04 0.33 -18.54
C GLU A 231 3.87 1.81 -18.21
N ILE A 232 4.92 2.59 -18.44
CA ILE A 232 4.93 4.02 -18.13
C ILE A 232 3.95 4.73 -19.06
N ALA A 233 2.95 5.39 -18.48
CA ALA A 233 1.94 6.12 -19.24
C ALA A 233 1.41 7.32 -18.45
N ALA A 234 1.03 8.37 -19.18
CA ALA A 234 0.19 9.42 -18.66
C ALA A 234 -1.25 8.91 -18.50
N VAL A 235 -1.81 9.09 -17.32
CA VAL A 235 -3.09 8.50 -16.91
C VAL A 235 -3.95 9.52 -16.16
N PRO A 236 -5.29 9.44 -16.25
CA PRO A 236 -6.17 10.33 -15.52
C PRO A 236 -6.25 9.96 -14.03
N ALA A 237 -6.33 10.98 -13.18
CA ALA A 237 -6.44 10.87 -11.73
C ALA A 237 -7.47 11.84 -11.15
N GLY A 238 -7.99 11.51 -9.97
CA GLY A 238 -8.93 12.32 -9.22
C GLY A 238 -10.39 12.08 -9.58
N LEU A 239 -11.29 12.71 -8.82
CA LEU A 239 -12.73 12.55 -8.96
C LEU A 239 -13.30 13.01 -10.32
N GLY A 240 -12.54 13.79 -11.09
CA GLY A 240 -12.87 14.13 -12.49
C GLY A 240 -12.87 12.94 -13.45
N THR A 241 -12.44 11.76 -13.00
CA THR A 241 -12.54 10.49 -13.74
C THR A 241 -13.96 9.91 -13.77
N ILE A 242 -14.87 10.41 -12.93
CA ILE A 242 -16.23 9.90 -12.80
C ILE A 242 -17.16 10.59 -13.81
N ALA A 243 -17.78 9.81 -14.71
CA ALA A 243 -18.76 10.30 -15.67
C ALA A 243 -20.20 10.05 -15.18
N GLY A 244 -21.09 11.02 -15.41
CA GLY A 244 -22.48 10.94 -14.93
C GLY A 244 -23.42 10.09 -15.79
N ASP A 245 -23.10 9.92 -17.06
CA ASP A 245 -23.91 9.25 -18.09
C ASP A 245 -23.55 7.76 -18.27
N THR A 246 -22.63 7.23 -17.49
CA THR A 246 -22.20 5.82 -17.52
C THR A 246 -22.68 5.05 -16.30
N LEU A 247 -22.77 3.71 -16.42
CA LEU A 247 -22.90 2.84 -15.27
C LEU A 247 -21.53 2.69 -14.62
N ASN A 248 -21.39 3.18 -13.39
CA ASN A 248 -20.14 3.34 -12.68
C ASN A 248 -19.94 2.22 -11.64
N VAL A 249 -18.92 1.41 -11.85
CA VAL A 249 -18.47 0.35 -10.95
C VAL A 249 -17.29 0.87 -10.15
N ALA A 250 -17.48 1.14 -8.86
CA ALA A 250 -16.40 1.48 -7.95
C ALA A 250 -15.65 0.22 -7.52
N VAL A 251 -14.33 0.21 -7.67
CA VAL A 251 -13.47 -0.90 -7.24
C VAL A 251 -12.57 -0.45 -6.11
N THR A 252 -12.49 -1.24 -5.03
CA THR A 252 -11.74 -0.88 -3.81
C THR A 252 -11.10 -2.12 -3.17
N GLY A 253 -9.92 -1.92 -2.58
CA GLY A 253 -9.11 -2.96 -1.95
C GLY A 253 -7.70 -3.06 -2.53
N HIS A 254 -7.15 -4.27 -2.65
CA HIS A 254 -5.75 -4.56 -2.96
C HIS A 254 -5.52 -5.69 -3.98
N GLN A 255 -6.52 -6.51 -4.28
CA GLN A 255 -6.32 -7.78 -5.00
C GLN A 255 -6.80 -7.73 -6.45
N HIS A 256 -6.06 -7.01 -7.28
CA HIS A 256 -6.39 -6.82 -8.70
C HIS A 256 -6.62 -8.14 -9.46
N ALA A 257 -5.83 -9.18 -9.25
CA ALA A 257 -6.07 -10.48 -9.89
C ALA A 257 -7.44 -11.09 -9.52
N MET A 258 -7.88 -10.96 -8.27
CA MET A 258 -9.20 -11.44 -7.86
C MET A 258 -10.31 -10.58 -8.46
N LEU A 259 -10.13 -9.26 -8.40
CA LEU A 259 -11.10 -8.29 -8.86
C LEU A 259 -11.30 -8.32 -10.39
N ASP A 260 -10.22 -8.40 -11.17
CA ASP A 260 -10.25 -8.50 -12.65
C ASP A 260 -11.13 -9.68 -13.09
N ARG A 261 -10.97 -10.84 -12.43
CA ARG A 261 -11.79 -12.01 -12.74
C ARG A 261 -13.27 -11.79 -12.41
N ALA A 262 -13.57 -11.19 -11.25
CA ALA A 262 -14.95 -10.94 -10.85
C ALA A 262 -15.65 -9.93 -11.77
N PHE A 263 -14.95 -8.86 -12.16
CA PHE A 263 -15.47 -7.88 -13.10
C PHE A 263 -15.71 -8.49 -14.49
N GLN A 264 -14.74 -9.24 -15.03
CA GLN A 264 -14.93 -9.98 -16.29
C GLN A 264 -16.12 -10.93 -16.23
N PHE A 265 -16.31 -11.61 -15.10
CA PHE A 265 -17.46 -12.50 -14.93
C PHE A 265 -18.80 -11.75 -14.97
N LEU A 266 -18.89 -10.53 -14.44
CA LEU A 266 -20.08 -9.69 -14.58
C LEU A 266 -20.30 -9.26 -16.04
N MET A 267 -19.23 -8.92 -16.77
CA MET A 267 -19.31 -8.58 -18.19
C MET A 267 -19.78 -9.77 -19.03
N GLU A 268 -19.23 -10.97 -18.80
CA GLU A 268 -19.65 -12.24 -19.41
C GLU A 268 -21.13 -12.55 -19.15
N ASN A 269 -21.68 -12.10 -18.02
CA ASN A 269 -23.09 -12.29 -17.63
C ASN A 269 -24.01 -11.12 -18.03
N GLY A 270 -23.54 -10.21 -18.90
CA GLY A 270 -24.37 -9.21 -19.57
C GLY A 270 -24.41 -7.82 -18.94
N LEU A 271 -23.48 -7.48 -18.03
CA LEU A 271 -23.46 -6.15 -17.37
C LEU A 271 -23.52 -4.99 -18.39
N GLU A 272 -22.67 -5.02 -19.42
CA GLU A 272 -22.62 -3.97 -20.44
C GLU A 272 -23.89 -3.90 -21.28
N GLN A 273 -24.41 -5.05 -21.70
CA GLN A 273 -25.64 -5.11 -22.51
C GLN A 273 -26.83 -4.53 -21.76
N GLU A 274 -26.97 -4.85 -20.47
CA GLU A 274 -28.07 -4.34 -19.64
C GLU A 274 -27.89 -2.86 -19.29
N ALA A 275 -26.65 -2.39 -19.10
CA ALA A 275 -26.34 -0.96 -18.93
C ALA A 275 -26.76 -0.14 -20.15
N LEU A 276 -26.39 -0.58 -21.36
CA LEU A 276 -26.74 0.09 -22.61
C LEU A 276 -28.26 0.11 -22.84
N LYS A 277 -28.98 -0.99 -22.56
CA LYS A 277 -30.45 -1.04 -22.64
C LYS A 277 -31.12 -0.05 -21.68
N ALA A 278 -30.50 0.22 -20.54
CA ALA A 278 -30.99 1.18 -19.56
C ALA A 278 -30.64 2.64 -19.90
N GLY A 279 -29.94 2.89 -21.01
CA GLY A 279 -29.58 4.22 -21.48
C GLY A 279 -28.23 4.75 -20.96
N ALA A 280 -27.40 3.90 -20.35
CA ALA A 280 -26.03 4.28 -20.05
C ALA A 280 -25.20 4.41 -21.33
N ALA A 281 -24.26 5.37 -21.37
CA ALA A 281 -23.30 5.49 -22.45
C ALA A 281 -22.30 4.30 -22.50
N GLY A 282 -22.22 3.53 -21.41
CA GLY A 282 -21.37 2.35 -21.27
C GLY A 282 -21.15 2.01 -19.79
N VAL A 283 -20.31 1.00 -19.54
CA VAL A 283 -19.86 0.62 -18.19
C VAL A 283 -18.47 1.18 -17.96
N ARG A 284 -18.28 1.82 -16.80
CA ARG A 284 -17.02 2.43 -16.40
C ARG A 284 -16.59 1.94 -15.03
N VAL A 285 -15.33 1.54 -14.91
CA VAL A 285 -14.69 1.21 -13.64
C VAL A 285 -13.98 2.45 -13.11
N ILE A 286 -14.29 2.80 -11.86
CA ILE A 286 -13.66 3.88 -11.11
C ILE A 286 -12.74 3.24 -10.08
N GLY A 287 -11.44 3.47 -10.22
CA GLY A 287 -10.44 2.94 -9.30
C GLY A 287 -10.40 3.72 -7.99
N LEU A 288 -10.52 3.03 -6.86
CA LEU A 288 -10.26 3.57 -5.54
C LEU A 288 -9.16 2.75 -4.86
N THR A 289 -8.41 3.38 -3.95
CA THR A 289 -7.38 2.72 -3.13
C THR A 289 -6.33 1.97 -3.97
N CYS A 290 -5.66 0.95 -3.40
CA CYS A 290 -4.56 0.25 -4.04
C CYS A 290 -4.95 -0.48 -5.32
N VAL A 291 -6.10 -1.17 -5.36
CA VAL A 291 -6.53 -1.91 -6.55
C VAL A 291 -6.74 -0.99 -7.74
N GLY A 292 -7.30 0.21 -7.52
CA GLY A 292 -7.45 1.22 -8.56
C GLY A 292 -6.10 1.71 -9.11
N GLN A 293 -5.08 1.87 -8.27
CA GLN A 293 -3.72 2.24 -8.70
C GLN A 293 -3.04 1.12 -9.48
N ASP A 294 -3.23 -0.13 -9.07
CA ASP A 294 -2.67 -1.27 -9.77
C ASP A 294 -3.29 -1.43 -11.18
N MET A 295 -4.60 -1.20 -11.31
CA MET A 295 -5.28 -1.08 -12.60
C MET A 295 -4.73 0.08 -13.43
N GLN A 296 -4.56 1.26 -12.81
CA GLN A 296 -4.04 2.46 -13.47
C GLN A 296 -2.64 2.24 -14.07
N SER A 297 -1.78 1.49 -13.38
CA SER A 297 -0.43 1.16 -13.87
C SER A 297 -0.42 0.19 -15.08
N ARG A 298 -1.56 -0.44 -15.39
CA ARG A 298 -1.76 -1.38 -16.51
C ARG A 298 -2.81 -0.86 -17.47
N THR A 299 -2.80 0.44 -17.74
CA THR A 299 -3.84 1.13 -18.51
C THR A 299 -4.18 0.38 -19.81
N ASP A 300 -3.19 -0.05 -20.59
CA ASP A 300 -3.36 -0.82 -21.84
C ASP A 300 -4.22 -2.08 -21.72
N ARG A 301 -4.24 -2.71 -20.54
CA ARG A 301 -5.05 -3.91 -20.26
C ARG A 301 -6.49 -3.58 -19.88
N VAL A 302 -6.77 -2.32 -19.54
CA VAL A 302 -8.05 -1.85 -19.01
C VAL A 302 -8.66 -0.66 -19.79
N LYS A 303 -8.03 -0.21 -20.90
CA LYS A 303 -8.41 0.96 -21.74
C LYS A 303 -9.89 0.99 -22.20
N GLY A 304 -10.57 -0.15 -22.23
CA GLY A 304 -11.97 -0.23 -22.63
C GLY A 304 -12.96 0.29 -21.60
N TYR A 305 -12.68 0.08 -20.31
CA TYR A 305 -13.66 0.28 -19.25
C TYR A 305 -13.13 1.07 -18.04
N PHE A 306 -11.83 1.14 -17.82
CA PHE A 306 -11.27 1.87 -16.68
C PHE A 306 -11.20 3.38 -16.95
N SER A 307 -11.74 4.18 -16.03
CA SER A 307 -11.83 5.64 -16.19
C SER A 307 -10.67 6.39 -15.52
N GLY A 308 -9.93 5.72 -14.64
CA GLY A 308 -8.84 6.30 -13.86
C GLY A 308 -8.96 5.99 -12.38
N HIS A 309 -7.93 6.38 -11.63
CA HIS A 309 -7.90 6.27 -10.19
C HIS A 309 -8.48 7.56 -9.58
N ALA A 310 -9.67 7.46 -8.98
CA ALA A 310 -10.39 8.60 -8.43
C ALA A 310 -9.80 9.09 -7.10
N GLY A 311 -9.22 8.20 -6.29
CA GLY A 311 -8.59 8.59 -5.05
C GLY A 311 -8.46 7.44 -4.05
N ASP A 312 -8.06 7.81 -2.85
CA ASP A 312 -7.64 6.90 -1.80
C ASP A 312 -8.79 6.40 -0.89
N ASN A 313 -8.42 5.88 0.28
CA ASN A 313 -9.34 5.35 1.29
C ASN A 313 -10.40 6.37 1.73
N PHE A 314 -10.06 7.64 1.97
CA PHE A 314 -11.04 8.65 2.39
C PHE A 314 -11.80 9.27 1.21
N THR A 315 -11.27 9.16 0.00
CA THR A 315 -11.99 9.51 -1.22
C THR A 315 -13.13 8.52 -1.52
N SER A 316 -13.02 7.26 -1.10
CA SER A 316 -13.99 6.20 -1.40
C SER A 316 -15.41 6.50 -0.93
N GLU A 317 -15.59 6.94 0.31
CA GLU A 317 -16.90 7.29 0.86
C GLU A 317 -17.47 8.54 0.20
N ALA A 318 -16.62 9.52 -0.15
CA ALA A 318 -17.04 10.70 -0.90
C ALA A 318 -17.51 10.34 -2.32
N ALA A 319 -16.79 9.46 -3.01
CA ALA A 319 -17.17 8.97 -4.33
C ALA A 319 -18.53 8.24 -4.30
N VAL A 320 -18.78 7.39 -3.31
CA VAL A 320 -20.08 6.71 -3.15
C VAL A 320 -21.17 7.69 -2.72
N ALA A 321 -20.90 8.57 -1.77
CA ALA A 321 -21.87 9.55 -1.31
C ALA A 321 -22.30 10.53 -2.42
N SER A 322 -21.46 10.76 -3.43
CA SER A 322 -21.79 11.64 -4.56
C SER A 322 -23.04 11.26 -5.36
N GLY A 323 -23.54 10.02 -5.22
CA GLY A 323 -24.66 9.50 -6.03
C GLY A 323 -24.28 9.05 -7.43
N ALA A 324 -22.99 9.04 -7.76
CA ALA A 324 -22.50 8.67 -9.09
C ALA A 324 -22.19 7.18 -9.26
N VAL A 325 -22.12 6.39 -8.17
CA VAL A 325 -21.71 4.97 -8.17
C VAL A 325 -22.93 4.05 -8.21
N ASP A 326 -22.86 3.01 -9.05
CA ASP A 326 -23.98 2.09 -9.31
C ASP A 326 -23.72 0.65 -8.83
N LEU A 327 -22.46 0.30 -8.64
CA LEU A 327 -22.03 -1.00 -8.14
C LEU A 327 -20.70 -0.84 -7.41
N ILE A 328 -20.55 -1.49 -6.26
CA ILE A 328 -19.27 -1.54 -5.53
C ILE A 328 -18.72 -2.96 -5.59
N LEU A 329 -17.50 -3.10 -6.09
CA LEU A 329 -16.71 -4.33 -6.00
C LEU A 329 -15.59 -4.12 -4.99
N SER A 330 -15.74 -4.73 -3.80
CA SER A 330 -14.73 -4.75 -2.76
C SER A 330 -14.03 -6.11 -2.75
N ASP A 331 -12.70 -6.12 -2.74
CA ASP A 331 -11.93 -7.32 -2.45
C ASP A 331 -11.53 -7.41 -0.96
N PHE A 332 -10.33 -6.99 -0.60
CA PHE A 332 -9.66 -7.16 0.67
C PHE A 332 -8.99 -5.86 1.13
N ASN A 333 -9.29 -5.50 2.38
CA ASN A 333 -8.79 -4.35 3.13
C ASN A 333 -9.05 -2.97 2.49
N CYS A 334 -8.79 -1.87 3.21
CA CYS A 334 -9.04 -0.47 2.81
C CYS A 334 -10.47 -0.10 2.37
N THR A 335 -11.42 -1.03 2.44
CA THR A 335 -12.85 -0.72 2.29
C THR A 335 -13.43 -0.35 3.65
N LEU A 336 -13.60 0.94 3.87
CA LEU A 336 -14.05 1.46 5.15
C LEU A 336 -15.47 0.94 5.51
N PRO A 337 -15.73 0.53 6.76
CA PRO A 337 -17.06 0.07 7.16
C PRO A 337 -18.19 1.08 6.95
N GLY A 338 -17.87 2.39 6.95
CA GLY A 338 -18.85 3.44 6.68
C GLY A 338 -19.35 3.46 5.22
N LEU A 339 -18.73 2.70 4.32
CA LEU A 339 -19.23 2.49 2.96
C LEU A 339 -20.55 1.70 2.95
N ALA A 340 -20.74 0.75 3.87
CA ALA A 340 -21.93 -0.09 3.94
C ALA A 340 -23.24 0.72 4.17
N PRO A 341 -23.35 1.60 5.19
CA PRO A 341 -24.55 2.41 5.36
C PRO A 341 -24.77 3.39 4.20
N LEU A 342 -23.71 3.92 3.58
CA LEU A 342 -23.82 4.78 2.39
C LEU A 342 -24.39 4.03 1.18
N ALA A 343 -23.89 2.82 0.93
CA ALA A 343 -24.37 1.96 -0.14
C ALA A 343 -25.83 1.54 0.10
N GLN A 344 -26.17 1.15 1.33
CA GLN A 344 -27.53 0.76 1.70
C GLN A 344 -28.53 1.92 1.52
N ALA A 345 -28.16 3.13 1.96
CA ALA A 345 -29.02 4.31 1.83
C ALA A 345 -29.36 4.66 0.37
N GLN A 346 -28.46 4.32 -0.56
CA GLN A 346 -28.61 4.57 -1.99
C GLN A 346 -29.06 3.32 -2.78
N GLY A 347 -29.24 2.19 -2.12
CA GLY A 347 -29.61 0.92 -2.76
C GLY A 347 -28.52 0.31 -3.62
N ILE A 348 -27.26 0.75 -3.49
CA ILE A 348 -26.13 0.33 -4.33
C ILE A 348 -25.78 -1.14 -4.04
N PRO A 349 -25.85 -2.05 -5.03
CA PRO A 349 -25.34 -3.40 -4.85
C PRO A 349 -23.86 -3.36 -4.49
N THR A 350 -23.50 -4.07 -3.43
CA THR A 350 -22.12 -4.18 -2.97
C THR A 350 -21.69 -5.63 -3.00
N VAL A 351 -20.51 -5.89 -3.52
CA VAL A 351 -19.91 -7.22 -3.62
C VAL A 351 -18.67 -7.30 -2.73
N CYS A 352 -18.54 -8.39 -1.98
CA CYS A 352 -17.31 -8.75 -1.28
C CYS A 352 -16.73 -10.03 -1.87
N LEU A 353 -15.56 -9.93 -2.49
CA LEU A 353 -14.91 -11.05 -3.16
C LEU A 353 -14.19 -11.96 -2.17
N ASP A 354 -13.46 -11.37 -1.23
CA ASP A 354 -12.67 -12.12 -0.26
C ASP A 354 -13.53 -12.59 0.93
N ASP A 355 -13.28 -13.79 1.44
CA ASP A 355 -14.07 -14.40 2.51
C ASP A 355 -13.68 -13.91 3.92
N VAL A 356 -12.48 -13.37 4.09
CA VAL A 356 -12.04 -12.76 5.36
C VAL A 356 -12.32 -11.24 5.42
N ALA A 357 -12.79 -10.63 4.33
CA ALA A 357 -13.14 -9.21 4.24
C ALA A 357 -14.60 -8.99 3.81
N LYS A 358 -15.53 -9.04 4.77
CA LYS A 358 -16.97 -8.87 4.53
C LYS A 358 -17.49 -7.49 4.99
N LEU A 359 -18.41 -6.94 4.21
CA LEU A 359 -19.22 -5.77 4.57
C LEU A 359 -20.68 -6.21 4.82
N PRO A 360 -21.34 -5.68 5.87
CA PRO A 360 -22.76 -5.90 6.08
C PRO A 360 -23.59 -5.53 4.85
N GLY A 361 -24.50 -6.42 4.45
CA GLY A 361 -25.35 -6.23 3.27
C GLY A 361 -24.69 -6.51 1.92
N ALA A 362 -23.37 -6.79 1.88
CA ALA A 362 -22.70 -7.16 0.64
C ALA A 362 -22.99 -8.60 0.22
N THR A 363 -23.09 -8.82 -1.09
CA THR A 363 -23.31 -10.14 -1.69
C THR A 363 -21.96 -10.77 -2.05
N PRO A 364 -21.67 -12.01 -1.64
CA PRO A 364 -20.47 -12.70 -2.09
C PRO A 364 -20.56 -13.05 -3.58
N LEU A 365 -19.48 -12.87 -4.33
CA LEU A 365 -19.37 -13.32 -5.72
C LEU A 365 -18.08 -14.11 -5.91
N ALA A 366 -18.21 -15.43 -6.03
CA ALA A 366 -17.12 -16.33 -6.37
C ALA A 366 -17.35 -16.84 -7.80
N PRO A 367 -16.63 -16.33 -8.83
CA PRO A 367 -16.90 -16.63 -10.25
C PRO A 367 -16.92 -18.11 -10.64
N TYR A 368 -16.31 -18.98 -9.82
CA TYR A 368 -16.22 -20.41 -10.07
C TYR A 368 -17.18 -21.25 -9.23
N ALA A 369 -17.96 -20.63 -8.34
CA ALA A 369 -18.92 -21.33 -7.50
C ALA A 369 -20.19 -21.70 -8.29
N SER A 370 -20.83 -22.80 -7.87
CA SER A 370 -22.18 -23.10 -8.35
C SER A 370 -23.14 -21.95 -8.01
N GLY A 371 -24.00 -21.56 -8.94
CA GLY A 371 -24.94 -20.44 -8.77
C GLY A 371 -24.34 -19.04 -8.97
N ALA A 372 -23.03 -18.91 -9.26
CA ALA A 372 -22.39 -17.60 -9.46
C ALA A 372 -23.05 -16.79 -10.58
N ALA A 373 -23.44 -17.42 -11.69
CA ALA A 373 -24.07 -16.74 -12.83
C ALA A 373 -25.46 -16.16 -12.47
N GLU A 374 -26.22 -16.83 -11.61
CA GLU A 374 -27.49 -16.29 -11.11
C GLU A 374 -27.24 -15.07 -10.22
N THR A 375 -26.29 -15.19 -9.30
CA THR A 375 -25.86 -14.10 -8.41
C THR A 375 -25.41 -12.88 -9.23
N ALA A 376 -24.58 -13.09 -10.26
CA ALA A 376 -24.13 -12.04 -11.17
C ALA A 376 -25.32 -11.33 -11.85
N ARG A 377 -26.29 -12.08 -12.40
CA ARG A 377 -27.48 -11.50 -13.03
C ARG A 377 -28.34 -10.70 -12.05
N GLN A 378 -28.43 -11.12 -10.78
CA GLN A 378 -29.15 -10.36 -9.75
C GLN A 378 -28.44 -9.05 -9.42
N LEU A 379 -27.12 -9.08 -9.25
CA LEU A 379 -26.28 -7.90 -9.02
C LEU A 379 -26.37 -6.90 -10.20
N ILE A 380 -26.30 -7.40 -11.44
CA ILE A 380 -26.43 -6.56 -12.65
C ILE A 380 -27.78 -5.84 -12.68
N LYS A 381 -28.89 -6.55 -12.40
CA LYS A 381 -30.22 -5.94 -12.33
C LYS A 381 -30.30 -4.86 -11.24
N GLN A 382 -29.67 -5.08 -10.09
CA GLN A 382 -29.60 -4.08 -9.02
C GLN A 382 -28.79 -2.85 -9.47
N ALA A 383 -27.65 -3.05 -10.12
CA ALA A 383 -26.78 -1.97 -10.57
C ALA A 383 -27.46 -1.09 -11.63
N VAL A 384 -28.15 -1.71 -12.59
CA VAL A 384 -28.94 -1.00 -13.61
C VAL A 384 -30.08 -0.18 -12.98
N ARG A 385 -30.74 -0.70 -11.93
CA ARG A 385 -31.73 0.10 -11.18
C ARG A 385 -31.12 1.30 -10.48
N CYS A 386 -29.92 1.14 -9.90
CA CYS A 386 -29.19 2.25 -9.28
C CYS A 386 -28.83 3.32 -10.31
N PHE A 387 -28.36 2.91 -11.49
CA PHE A 387 -28.09 3.82 -12.61
C PHE A 387 -29.32 4.64 -13.00
N GLY A 388 -30.48 4.00 -13.15
CA GLY A 388 -31.74 4.68 -13.45
C GLY A 388 -32.25 5.60 -12.33
N ALA A 389 -31.77 5.40 -11.09
CA ALA A 389 -32.13 6.18 -9.91
C ALA A 389 -31.14 7.31 -9.59
N LYS A 390 -30.10 7.52 -10.41
CA LYS A 390 -29.12 8.60 -10.20
C LYS A 390 -29.78 9.97 -10.04
N PRO A 391 -29.26 10.83 -9.14
CA PRO A 391 -29.73 12.20 -9.05
C PRO A 391 -29.60 12.92 -10.40
N LYS A 392 -30.62 13.70 -10.78
CA LYS A 392 -30.59 14.53 -12.01
C LYS A 392 -29.43 15.53 -12.04
N ARG A 393 -28.89 15.87 -10.87
CA ARG A 393 -27.72 16.73 -10.70
C ARG A 393 -26.78 16.08 -9.70
N LEU A 394 -25.66 15.58 -10.19
CA LEU A 394 -24.56 15.14 -9.34
C LEU A 394 -23.83 16.35 -8.74
N PRO A 395 -23.12 16.20 -7.61
CA PRO A 395 -22.20 17.20 -7.11
C PRO A 395 -21.20 17.62 -8.20
N LYS A 396 -20.64 18.83 -8.07
CA LYS A 396 -19.63 19.32 -9.01
C LYS A 396 -18.34 18.52 -8.85
N PHE A 397 -18.11 17.56 -9.73
CA PHE A 397 -16.77 17.00 -9.92
C PHE A 397 -15.89 18.01 -10.69
N PRO A 398 -14.55 17.99 -10.50
CA PRO A 398 -13.63 18.69 -11.38
C PRO A 398 -13.92 18.34 -12.85
N ARG A 399 -14.08 19.35 -13.72
CA ARG A 399 -14.45 19.14 -15.14
C ARG A 399 -13.39 18.37 -15.95
N GLN A 400 -12.15 18.38 -15.50
CA GLN A 400 -11.04 17.65 -16.11
C GLN A 400 -10.32 16.87 -15.01
N PRO A 401 -10.01 15.58 -15.23
CA PRO A 401 -9.14 14.84 -14.32
C PRO A 401 -7.75 15.45 -14.30
N GLN A 402 -7.02 15.24 -13.20
CA GLN A 402 -5.60 15.51 -13.17
C GLN A 402 -4.86 14.50 -14.05
N THR A 403 -3.69 14.87 -14.54
CA THR A 403 -2.77 13.95 -15.21
C THR A 403 -1.76 13.43 -14.19
N ALA A 404 -1.51 12.13 -14.20
CA ALA A 404 -0.43 11.50 -13.45
C ALA A 404 0.43 10.65 -14.38
N LEU A 405 1.75 10.59 -14.15
CA LEU A 405 2.61 9.56 -14.73
C LEU A 405 2.55 8.32 -13.84
N SER A 406 2.13 7.18 -14.38
CA SER A 406 2.03 5.89 -13.66
C SER A 406 2.78 4.80 -14.39
N GLY A 407 2.85 3.59 -13.82
CA GLY A 407 3.50 2.43 -14.41
C GLY A 407 5.01 2.37 -14.20
N LEU A 408 5.56 3.18 -13.29
CA LEU A 408 6.94 3.05 -12.83
C LEU A 408 7.07 1.81 -11.94
N THR A 409 8.03 0.97 -12.26
CA THR A 409 8.40 -0.26 -11.54
C THR A 409 9.91 -0.42 -11.58
N GLU A 410 10.43 -1.42 -10.86
CA GLU A 410 11.82 -1.82 -10.94
C GLU A 410 12.26 -2.15 -12.38
N ASP A 411 11.37 -2.75 -13.19
CA ASP A 411 11.66 -3.13 -14.57
C ASP A 411 11.45 -1.96 -15.54
N SER A 412 10.37 -1.20 -15.40
CA SER A 412 10.07 -0.09 -16.33
C SER A 412 11.00 1.11 -16.12
N LEU A 413 11.44 1.37 -14.88
CA LEU A 413 12.46 2.38 -14.60
C LEU A 413 13.79 2.03 -15.28
N VAL A 414 14.26 0.79 -15.15
CA VAL A 414 15.50 0.34 -15.80
C VAL A 414 15.39 0.45 -17.32
N ARG A 415 14.26 0.07 -17.91
CA ARG A 415 14.01 0.27 -19.35
C ARG A 415 14.05 1.74 -19.75
N PHE A 416 13.37 2.60 -19.00
CA PHE A 416 13.34 4.05 -19.24
C PHE A 416 14.74 4.68 -19.20
N LEU A 417 15.61 4.20 -18.31
CA LEU A 417 17.00 4.66 -18.18
C LEU A 417 17.98 4.00 -19.19
N GLY A 418 17.48 3.33 -20.24
CA GLY A 418 18.34 2.72 -21.26
C GLY A 418 18.92 1.36 -20.86
N GLY A 419 18.19 0.61 -20.01
CA GLY A 419 18.50 -0.78 -19.66
C GLY A 419 19.41 -0.96 -18.44
N ASN A 420 19.78 0.11 -17.74
CA ASN A 420 20.57 0.03 -16.50
C ASN A 420 20.38 1.27 -15.61
N LEU A 421 20.83 1.20 -14.36
CA LEU A 421 20.69 2.29 -13.38
C LEU A 421 21.81 3.35 -13.44
N LYS A 422 22.81 3.24 -14.32
CA LYS A 422 23.95 4.19 -14.35
C LYS A 422 23.53 5.64 -14.53
N PRO A 423 22.52 5.99 -15.36
CA PRO A 423 22.09 7.39 -15.47
C PRO A 423 21.57 7.95 -14.14
N LEU A 424 20.78 7.18 -13.40
CA LEU A 424 20.29 7.58 -12.06
C LEU A 424 21.45 7.74 -11.07
N LEU A 425 22.38 6.79 -11.04
CA LEU A 425 23.56 6.85 -10.17
C LEU A 425 24.43 8.08 -10.47
N GLY A 426 24.61 8.42 -11.75
CA GLY A 426 25.34 9.61 -12.17
C GLY A 426 24.70 10.90 -11.65
N LEU A 427 23.38 11.03 -11.77
CA LEU A 427 22.64 12.19 -11.25
C LEU A 427 22.75 12.34 -9.73
N ILE A 428 22.77 11.23 -8.98
CA ILE A 428 22.96 11.23 -7.52
C ILE A 428 24.40 11.63 -7.17
N ALA A 429 25.39 11.06 -7.87
CA ALA A 429 26.80 11.34 -7.65
C ALA A 429 27.14 12.81 -7.94
N GLU A 430 26.62 13.36 -9.04
CA GLU A 430 26.74 14.79 -9.40
C GLU A 430 26.01 15.73 -8.44
N GLY A 431 25.19 15.19 -7.53
CA GLY A 431 24.37 15.98 -6.60
C GLY A 431 23.23 16.74 -7.27
N LYS A 432 22.89 16.38 -8.53
CA LYS A 432 21.69 16.88 -9.21
C LYS A 432 20.42 16.31 -8.57
N ILE A 433 20.51 15.06 -8.12
CA ILE A 433 19.59 14.45 -7.17
C ILE A 433 20.33 14.35 -5.85
N LYS A 434 19.92 15.13 -4.85
CA LYS A 434 20.58 15.15 -3.54
C LYS A 434 20.43 13.81 -2.82
N GLY A 435 19.21 13.26 -2.85
CA GLY A 435 18.89 11.96 -2.31
C GLY A 435 17.52 11.51 -2.80
N ILE A 436 17.05 10.39 -2.27
CA ILE A 436 15.73 9.83 -2.59
C ILE A 436 14.90 9.71 -1.31
N ALA A 437 13.64 10.12 -1.37
CA ALA A 437 12.67 9.90 -0.30
C ALA A 437 11.55 8.98 -0.78
N GLY A 438 11.35 7.86 -0.10
CA GLY A 438 10.14 7.05 -0.24
C GLY A 438 9.02 7.68 0.58
N VAL A 439 8.09 8.40 -0.05
CA VAL A 439 6.92 8.98 0.63
C VAL A 439 5.72 8.09 0.32
N VAL A 440 5.34 7.23 1.27
CA VAL A 440 4.46 6.08 1.04
C VAL A 440 3.41 5.97 2.14
N GLY A 441 2.49 5.01 2.00
CA GLY A 441 1.56 4.61 3.04
C GLY A 441 0.14 5.06 2.80
N CYS A 442 -0.58 5.29 3.90
CA CYS A 442 -2.00 5.63 3.91
C CYS A 442 -2.20 7.15 3.84
N SER A 443 -3.47 7.55 3.78
CA SER A 443 -3.93 8.84 4.30
C SER A 443 -4.62 8.63 5.65
N ASN A 444 -4.70 9.69 6.46
CA ASN A 444 -5.45 9.71 7.72
C ASN A 444 -6.15 11.06 7.90
N LEU A 445 -7.04 11.12 8.90
CA LEU A 445 -7.77 12.36 9.21
C LEU A 445 -7.22 13.07 10.46
N MET A 446 -6.05 12.69 10.95
CA MET A 446 -5.41 13.30 12.12
C MET A 446 -4.71 14.62 11.71
N GLY A 447 -4.17 15.35 12.69
CA GLY A 447 -3.52 16.63 12.42
C GLY A 447 -4.42 17.60 11.65
N LYS A 448 -3.89 18.16 10.55
CA LYS A 448 -4.57 19.12 9.66
C LYS A 448 -5.71 18.48 8.83
N GLY A 449 -5.81 17.16 8.76
CA GLY A 449 -6.82 16.46 7.96
C GLY A 449 -6.24 15.74 6.74
N HIS A 450 -7.10 15.40 5.79
CA HIS A 450 -6.79 14.48 4.69
C HIS A 450 -5.76 15.06 3.70
N GLY A 451 -4.56 14.49 3.66
CA GLY A 451 -3.53 14.69 2.64
C GLY A 451 -2.62 15.90 2.83
N PHE A 452 -2.85 16.73 3.86
CA PHE A 452 -2.10 17.97 4.07
C PHE A 452 -0.62 17.73 4.37
N LEU A 453 -0.30 16.87 5.34
CA LEU A 453 1.09 16.63 5.72
C LEU A 453 1.83 15.91 4.60
N THR A 454 1.15 15.00 3.88
CA THR A 454 1.68 14.32 2.70
C THR A 454 2.11 15.30 1.60
N VAL A 455 1.23 16.22 1.22
CA VAL A 455 1.51 17.20 0.16
C VAL A 455 2.56 18.22 0.61
N ASP A 456 2.42 18.78 1.81
CA ASP A 456 3.33 19.78 2.36
C ASP A 456 4.76 19.21 2.46
N LEU A 457 4.92 18.01 3.03
CA LEU A 457 6.24 17.37 3.16
C LEU A 457 6.86 17.05 1.79
N THR A 458 6.04 16.55 0.86
CA THR A 458 6.53 16.20 -0.48
C THR A 458 7.04 17.44 -1.20
N ARG A 459 6.34 18.59 -1.08
CA ARG A 459 6.77 19.87 -1.66
C ARG A 459 8.09 20.34 -1.07
N GLU A 460 8.26 20.24 0.26
CA GLU A 460 9.53 20.56 0.93
C GLU A 460 10.68 19.71 0.40
N LEU A 461 10.49 18.40 0.27
CA LEU A 461 11.54 17.48 -0.19
C LEU A 461 11.97 17.76 -1.64
N ILE A 462 11.02 17.90 -2.57
CA ILE A 462 11.37 18.16 -3.98
C ILE A 462 12.03 19.53 -4.17
N ALA A 463 11.63 20.55 -3.40
CA ALA A 463 12.25 21.87 -3.40
C ALA A 463 13.72 21.82 -2.94
N ARG A 464 14.10 20.79 -2.18
CA ARG A 464 15.47 20.52 -1.70
C ARG A 464 16.26 19.57 -2.61
N ASP A 465 15.84 19.40 -3.86
CA ASP A 465 16.46 18.50 -4.84
C ASP A 465 16.45 17.01 -4.42
N ILE A 466 15.52 16.60 -3.57
CA ILE A 466 15.32 15.20 -3.17
C ILE A 466 14.24 14.61 -4.08
N LEU A 467 14.59 13.57 -4.83
CA LEU A 467 13.64 12.86 -5.69
C LEU A 467 12.67 12.06 -4.80
N VAL A 468 11.37 12.16 -5.04
CA VAL A 468 10.37 11.42 -4.27
C VAL A 468 9.91 10.20 -5.07
N LEU A 469 9.91 9.02 -4.43
CA LEU A 469 9.23 7.82 -4.92
C LEU A 469 8.00 7.60 -4.03
N THR A 470 6.83 7.42 -4.63
CA THR A 470 5.57 7.30 -3.87
C THR A 470 4.78 6.05 -4.24
N ALA A 471 4.08 5.51 -3.26
CA ALA A 471 3.24 4.33 -3.37
C ALA A 471 2.07 4.40 -2.37
N GLY A 472 0.97 3.71 -2.67
CA GLY A 472 -0.20 3.61 -1.79
C GLY A 472 -1.11 4.83 -1.85
N CYS A 473 -1.90 5.05 -0.79
CA CYS A 473 -2.85 6.18 -0.73
C CYS A 473 -2.15 7.53 -0.90
N THR A 474 -0.89 7.63 -0.46
CA THR A 474 -0.03 8.80 -0.70
C THR A 474 0.05 9.15 -2.19
N SER A 475 0.28 8.17 -3.08
CA SER A 475 0.26 8.38 -4.53
C SER A 475 -1.09 8.91 -5.02
N GLY A 476 -2.18 8.45 -4.43
CA GLY A 476 -3.53 8.89 -4.75
C GLY A 476 -3.72 10.39 -4.48
N VAL A 477 -3.39 10.83 -3.26
CA VAL A 477 -3.47 12.24 -2.86
C VAL A 477 -2.53 13.12 -3.71
N LEU A 478 -1.28 12.68 -3.92
CA LEU A 478 -0.30 13.42 -4.72
C LEU A 478 -0.74 13.52 -6.19
N GLY A 479 -1.36 12.48 -6.74
CA GLY A 479 -1.96 12.48 -8.07
C GLY A 479 -3.12 13.46 -8.19
N ASN A 480 -4.02 13.46 -7.21
CA ASN A 480 -5.20 14.32 -7.19
C ASN A 480 -4.85 15.81 -7.00
N THR A 481 -3.65 16.11 -6.51
CA THR A 481 -3.11 17.47 -6.34
C THR A 481 -2.12 17.88 -7.45
N GLY A 482 -1.95 17.05 -8.49
CA GLY A 482 -1.13 17.35 -9.66
C GLY A 482 0.38 17.18 -9.48
N MET A 483 0.84 16.62 -8.35
CA MET A 483 2.29 16.43 -8.09
C MET A 483 2.91 15.29 -8.92
N LEU A 484 2.08 14.44 -9.52
CA LEU A 484 2.50 13.34 -10.39
C LEU A 484 2.51 13.72 -11.89
N ALA A 485 2.20 14.98 -12.22
CA ALA A 485 2.25 15.49 -13.59
C ALA A 485 3.66 16.03 -13.92
N PRO A 486 4.18 15.90 -15.15
CA PRO A 486 5.50 16.43 -15.53
C PRO A 486 5.70 17.91 -15.19
N GLU A 487 4.63 18.70 -15.23
CA GLU A 487 4.61 20.13 -14.89
C GLU A 487 5.01 20.40 -13.42
N ALA A 488 4.85 19.42 -12.53
CA ALA A 488 5.30 19.52 -11.14
C ALA A 488 6.82 19.70 -11.02
N ALA A 489 7.60 19.49 -12.09
CA ALA A 489 9.01 19.81 -12.15
C ALA A 489 9.33 21.30 -11.89
N GLU A 490 8.35 22.20 -12.02
CA GLU A 490 8.47 23.62 -11.65
C GLU A 490 8.53 23.85 -10.13
N GLN A 491 8.01 22.90 -9.34
CA GLN A 491 8.03 22.97 -7.87
C GLN A 491 9.32 22.40 -7.27
N ALA A 492 10.15 21.75 -8.08
CA ALA A 492 11.39 21.13 -7.64
C ALA A 492 12.53 22.17 -7.52
N GLY A 493 13.53 21.81 -6.73
CA GLY A 493 14.72 22.62 -6.52
C GLY A 493 15.53 22.87 -7.80
N PRO A 494 16.51 23.78 -7.73
CA PRO A 494 17.24 24.27 -8.90
C PRO A 494 18.08 23.20 -9.60
N LYS A 495 18.31 22.04 -8.98
CA LYS A 495 19.07 20.93 -9.57
C LYS A 495 18.16 19.81 -10.08
N LEU A 496 17.14 19.43 -9.31
CA LEU A 496 16.20 18.37 -9.67
C LEU A 496 15.23 18.81 -10.78
N GLY A 497 14.72 20.04 -10.71
CA GLY A 497 13.75 20.58 -11.67
C GLY A 497 14.23 20.48 -13.13
N PRO A 498 15.45 20.95 -13.48
CA PRO A 498 15.99 20.82 -14.84
C PRO A 498 16.13 19.36 -15.32
N VAL A 499 16.50 18.43 -14.43
CA VAL A 499 16.57 17.00 -14.76
C VAL A 499 15.19 16.48 -15.14
N CYS A 500 14.19 16.73 -14.29
CA CYS A 500 12.82 16.33 -14.52
C CYS A 500 12.25 16.89 -15.84
N LYS A 501 12.48 18.18 -16.11
CA LYS A 501 12.07 18.83 -17.38
C LYS A 501 12.74 18.20 -18.59
N SER A 502 14.04 17.90 -18.51
CA SER A 502 14.78 17.27 -19.62
C SER A 502 14.31 15.86 -19.95
N LEU A 503 13.85 15.12 -18.93
CA LEU A 503 13.37 13.74 -19.06
C LEU A 503 11.85 13.66 -19.29
N GLY A 504 11.12 14.78 -19.18
CA GLY A 504 9.66 14.81 -19.29
C GLY A 504 8.95 14.06 -18.16
N ILE A 505 9.53 14.04 -16.95
CA ILE A 505 9.01 13.31 -15.79
C ILE A 505 8.71 14.27 -14.61
N PRO A 506 7.76 13.92 -13.71
CA PRO A 506 7.59 14.63 -12.45
C PRO A 506 8.79 14.42 -11.49
N PRO A 507 8.99 15.29 -10.49
CA PRO A 507 9.93 15.06 -9.39
C PRO A 507 9.40 14.07 -8.34
N VAL A 508 8.16 13.62 -8.50
CA VAL A 508 7.47 12.63 -7.67
C VAL A 508 7.08 11.45 -8.56
N LEU A 509 7.75 10.31 -8.39
CA LEU A 509 7.58 9.11 -9.23
C LEU A 509 6.61 8.12 -8.59
N ASN A 510 5.53 7.78 -9.30
CA ASN A 510 4.46 6.92 -8.80
C ASN A 510 4.70 5.44 -9.08
N PHE A 511 4.98 4.67 -8.03
CA PHE A 511 5.16 3.21 -8.05
C PHE A 511 3.85 2.42 -7.84
N GLY A 512 2.72 3.10 -7.81
CA GLY A 512 1.38 2.50 -7.75
C GLY A 512 0.93 2.13 -6.34
N PRO A 513 0.30 0.95 -6.13
CA PRO A 513 -0.35 0.55 -4.87
C PRO A 513 0.61 0.46 -3.68
N CYS A 514 0.11 0.24 -2.45
CA CYS A 514 0.96 -0.05 -1.27
C CYS A 514 1.92 -1.22 -1.53
N LEU A 515 1.49 -2.22 -2.30
CA LEU A 515 2.37 -3.31 -2.76
C LEU A 515 3.62 -2.78 -3.48
N GLY A 516 3.51 -1.66 -4.20
CA GLY A 516 4.59 -0.96 -4.89
C GLY A 516 5.73 -0.48 -3.99
N ILE A 517 5.55 -0.44 -2.66
CA ILE A 517 6.65 -0.22 -1.70
C ILE A 517 7.77 -1.24 -1.93
N GLY A 518 7.42 -2.52 -2.18
CA GLY A 518 8.40 -3.56 -2.52
C GLY A 518 9.21 -3.25 -3.78
N ARG A 519 8.63 -2.52 -4.75
CA ARG A 519 9.34 -2.10 -5.97
C ARG A 519 10.29 -0.95 -5.69
N VAL A 520 9.88 0.02 -4.87
CA VAL A 520 10.75 1.10 -4.38
C VAL A 520 11.97 0.51 -3.67
N GLU A 521 11.75 -0.50 -2.84
CA GLU A 521 12.82 -1.22 -2.13
C GLU A 521 13.71 -2.00 -3.10
N MET A 522 13.16 -2.71 -4.08
CA MET A 522 13.95 -3.38 -5.13
C MET A 522 14.83 -2.39 -5.91
N VAL A 523 14.35 -1.17 -6.19
CA VAL A 523 15.16 -0.12 -6.81
C VAL A 523 16.29 0.34 -5.89
N ALA A 524 15.99 0.62 -4.61
CA ALA A 524 17.02 1.00 -3.64
C ALA A 524 18.08 -0.10 -3.50
N GLN A 525 17.65 -1.36 -3.55
CA GLN A 525 18.49 -2.53 -3.44
C GLN A 525 19.41 -2.69 -4.66
N ALA A 526 18.87 -2.57 -5.87
CA ALA A 526 19.66 -2.58 -7.09
C ALA A 526 20.66 -1.41 -7.17
N VAL A 527 20.31 -0.24 -6.62
CA VAL A 527 21.23 0.89 -6.47
C VAL A 527 22.37 0.56 -5.51
N ALA A 528 22.06 -0.03 -4.35
CA ALA A 528 23.06 -0.43 -3.36
C ALA A 528 24.05 -1.45 -3.94
N ASP A 529 23.53 -2.47 -4.64
CA ASP A 529 24.34 -3.52 -5.27
C ASP A 529 25.24 -2.95 -6.37
N ALA A 530 24.73 -2.04 -7.20
CA ALA A 530 25.52 -1.39 -8.25
C ALA A 530 26.68 -0.53 -7.69
N LEU A 531 26.55 -0.06 -6.45
CA LEU A 531 27.57 0.70 -5.73
C LEU A 531 28.45 -0.16 -4.80
N GLY A 532 28.12 -1.43 -4.61
CA GLY A 532 28.81 -2.32 -3.67
C GLY A 532 28.64 -1.91 -2.20
N VAL A 533 27.52 -1.27 -1.85
CA VAL A 533 27.21 -0.79 -0.49
C VAL A 533 25.96 -1.45 0.08
N LYS A 534 25.67 -1.23 1.37
CA LYS A 534 24.41 -1.62 1.99
C LYS A 534 23.31 -0.60 1.67
N VAL A 535 22.06 -1.04 1.61
CA VAL A 535 20.89 -0.16 1.47
C VAL A 535 20.89 0.95 2.54
N SER A 536 21.24 0.62 3.77
CA SER A 536 21.34 1.58 4.89
C SER A 536 22.45 2.65 4.73
N GLN A 537 23.33 2.53 3.74
CA GLN A 537 24.36 3.52 3.43
C GLN A 537 23.93 4.50 2.33
N LEU A 538 22.83 4.20 1.62
CA LEU A 538 22.34 5.08 0.56
C LEU A 538 21.78 6.39 1.14
N PRO A 539 21.81 7.51 0.37
CA PRO A 539 21.13 8.75 0.71
C PRO A 539 19.62 8.61 0.49
N VAL A 540 19.02 7.65 1.19
CA VAL A 540 17.61 7.25 1.11
C VAL A 540 16.96 7.39 2.47
N VAL A 541 15.75 7.97 2.48
CA VAL A 541 14.88 8.05 3.65
C VAL A 541 13.48 7.58 3.30
N VAL A 542 12.72 7.13 4.29
CA VAL A 542 11.33 6.72 4.14
C VAL A 542 10.45 7.61 4.99
N SER A 543 9.25 7.92 4.51
CA SER A 543 8.25 8.69 5.22
C SER A 543 6.87 8.10 5.00
N ALA A 544 6.15 7.88 6.11
CA ALA A 544 4.71 7.62 6.13
C ALA A 544 4.02 8.79 6.87
N PRO A 545 3.76 9.92 6.18
CA PRO A 545 3.29 11.15 6.82
C PRO A 545 1.93 10.94 7.48
N GLU A 546 1.04 10.24 6.79
CA GLU A 546 -0.35 10.05 7.23
C GLU A 546 -0.72 8.57 7.34
N TRP A 547 0.20 7.76 7.90
CA TRP A 547 -0.07 6.34 8.17
C TRP A 547 -1.38 6.14 8.95
N LEU A 548 -2.05 5.02 8.70
CA LEU A 548 -3.36 4.71 9.29
C LEU A 548 -3.44 3.28 9.82
N GLU A 549 -3.13 2.31 8.96
CA GLU A 549 -3.49 0.91 9.19
C GLU A 549 -2.32 0.06 9.68
N GLU A 550 -2.63 -1.15 10.15
CA GLU A 550 -1.66 -2.09 10.71
C GLU A 550 -0.60 -2.52 9.70
N GLN A 551 -0.93 -2.55 8.41
CA GLN A 551 0.03 -2.83 7.33
C GLN A 551 1.19 -1.82 7.31
N ALA A 552 0.93 -0.53 7.60
CA ALA A 552 1.98 0.48 7.67
C ALA A 552 3.01 0.19 8.78
N PHE A 553 2.62 -0.53 9.85
CA PHE A 553 3.56 -0.98 10.89
C PHE A 553 4.46 -2.10 10.38
N ALA A 554 3.91 -3.02 9.57
CA ALA A 554 4.67 -4.10 8.98
C ALA A 554 5.65 -3.59 7.92
N ASP A 555 5.23 -2.63 7.09
CA ASP A 555 6.08 -1.93 6.13
C ASP A 555 7.18 -1.14 6.86
N GLY A 556 6.83 -0.40 7.92
CA GLY A 556 7.79 0.30 8.77
C GLY A 556 8.81 -0.65 9.40
N ALA A 557 8.36 -1.82 9.90
CA ALA A 557 9.25 -2.83 10.46
C ALA A 557 10.20 -3.40 9.39
N PHE A 558 9.77 -3.51 8.14
CA PHE A 558 10.64 -3.93 7.05
C PHE A 558 11.71 -2.88 6.72
N ALA A 559 11.30 -1.61 6.57
CA ALA A 559 12.23 -0.51 6.35
C ALA A 559 13.28 -0.41 7.48
N LEU A 560 12.86 -0.60 8.74
CA LEU A 560 13.77 -0.66 9.88
C LEU A 560 14.71 -1.88 9.83
N ALA A 561 14.24 -3.04 9.38
CA ALA A 561 15.07 -4.23 9.18
C ALA A 561 16.10 -4.05 8.05
N LEU A 562 15.78 -3.24 7.03
CA LEU A 562 16.71 -2.81 5.97
C LEU A 562 17.69 -1.72 6.42
N GLY A 563 17.51 -1.18 7.63
CA GLY A 563 18.37 -0.15 8.19
C GLY A 563 18.07 1.26 7.69
N LEU A 564 16.83 1.52 7.27
CA LEU A 564 16.39 2.83 6.78
C LEU A 564 15.84 3.72 7.91
N THR A 565 16.00 5.02 7.74
CA THR A 565 15.33 6.01 8.60
C THR A 565 13.88 6.17 8.13
N VAL A 566 12.93 6.01 9.05
CA VAL A 566 11.49 6.05 8.79
C VAL A 566 10.86 7.22 9.54
N HIS A 567 10.39 8.21 8.80
CA HIS A 567 9.60 9.32 9.32
C HIS A 567 8.12 8.93 9.42
N LEU A 568 7.48 9.32 10.54
CA LEU A 568 6.05 9.16 10.81
C LEU A 568 5.46 10.50 11.24
N GLY A 569 4.39 10.94 10.58
CA GLY A 569 3.71 12.18 10.95
C GLY A 569 2.96 12.14 12.28
N GLN A 570 2.79 10.94 12.85
CA GLN A 570 2.22 10.74 14.17
C GLN A 570 2.96 9.60 14.87
N ALA A 571 3.12 9.71 16.19
CA ALA A 571 3.66 8.62 16.99
C ALA A 571 2.73 7.38 16.94
N PRO A 572 3.27 6.17 16.68
CA PRO A 572 2.54 4.95 16.96
C PRO A 572 2.33 4.81 18.48
N PRO A 573 1.49 3.86 18.95
CA PRO A 573 1.18 3.70 20.38
C PRO A 573 2.34 3.07 21.17
N ILE A 574 3.47 3.77 21.19
CA ILE A 574 4.74 3.37 21.81
C ILE A 574 5.20 4.28 22.94
N THR A 575 4.68 5.51 22.99
CA THR A 575 5.21 6.58 23.86
C THR A 575 4.99 6.35 25.34
N GLY A 576 4.18 5.36 25.73
CA GLY A 576 4.01 4.94 27.11
C GLY A 576 5.20 4.19 27.69
N SER A 577 6.09 3.68 26.84
CA SER A 577 7.32 2.99 27.23
C SER A 577 8.54 3.78 26.76
N PRO A 578 9.32 4.37 27.68
CA PRO A 578 10.60 5.00 27.35
C PRO A 578 11.57 4.01 26.70
N LEU A 579 11.53 2.73 27.10
CA LEU A 579 12.37 1.69 26.53
C LEU A 579 12.01 1.41 25.06
N VAL A 580 10.75 1.12 24.76
CA VAL A 580 10.32 0.82 23.37
C VAL A 580 10.52 2.04 22.48
N THR A 581 10.16 3.23 22.96
CA THR A 581 10.39 4.49 22.23
C THR A 581 11.87 4.68 21.95
N GLY A 582 12.74 4.61 22.97
CA GLY A 582 14.18 4.80 22.82
C GLY A 582 14.85 3.72 21.96
N VAL A 583 14.34 2.49 21.94
CA VAL A 583 14.82 1.47 21.01
C VAL A 583 14.52 1.90 19.58
N LEU A 584 13.26 2.23 19.26
CA LEU A 584 12.85 2.53 17.89
C LEU A 584 13.40 3.85 17.36
N THR A 585 13.58 4.88 18.21
CA THR A 585 13.99 6.22 17.75
C THR A 585 15.49 6.49 17.85
N ASP A 586 16.26 5.61 18.50
CA ASP A 586 17.69 5.83 18.74
C ASP A 586 18.51 4.54 18.67
N LYS A 587 18.31 3.60 19.62
CA LYS A 587 19.20 2.44 19.77
C LYS A 587 19.22 1.50 18.56
N LEU A 588 18.10 1.37 17.85
CA LEU A 588 17.99 0.50 16.68
C LEU A 588 18.94 0.90 15.55
N ARG A 589 19.34 2.19 15.50
CA ARG A 589 20.35 2.68 14.55
C ARG A 589 21.69 1.96 14.72
N GLY A 590 22.06 1.59 15.95
CA GLY A 590 23.26 0.81 16.24
C GLY A 590 23.13 -0.70 15.96
N ILE A 591 21.91 -1.19 15.73
CA ILE A 591 21.62 -2.61 15.51
C ILE A 591 21.45 -2.90 14.02
N THR A 592 20.50 -2.24 13.35
CA THR A 592 20.22 -2.44 11.92
C THR A 592 20.69 -1.27 11.05
N GLY A 593 20.91 -0.09 11.64
CA GLY A 593 21.05 1.18 10.91
C GLY A 593 19.75 1.98 10.83
N GLY A 594 18.61 1.37 11.14
CA GLY A 594 17.28 1.96 11.00
C GLY A 594 16.84 2.68 12.26
N MET A 595 16.00 3.69 12.10
CA MET A 595 15.42 4.45 13.22
C MET A 595 14.10 5.09 12.82
N VAL A 596 13.25 5.36 13.82
CA VAL A 596 12.00 6.09 13.67
C VAL A 596 12.20 7.56 14.01
N VAL A 597 11.67 8.43 13.16
CA VAL A 597 11.57 9.87 13.36
C VAL A 597 10.09 10.23 13.42
N VAL A 598 9.62 10.78 14.54
CA VAL A 598 8.25 11.29 14.64
C VAL A 598 8.27 12.81 14.52
N ASP A 599 7.48 13.35 13.58
CA ASP A 599 7.34 14.78 13.37
C ASP A 599 6.08 15.12 12.58
N ASP A 600 5.15 15.90 13.15
CA ASP A 600 3.90 16.27 12.48
C ASP A 600 3.99 17.56 11.66
N ASP A 601 5.16 18.19 11.63
CA ASP A 601 5.43 19.41 10.87
C ASP A 601 6.25 19.11 9.61
N ALA A 602 5.71 19.48 8.45
CA ALA A 602 6.32 19.19 7.16
C ALA A 602 7.73 19.76 7.01
N GLN A 603 7.96 21.00 7.46
CA GLN A 603 9.23 21.68 7.28
C GLN A 603 10.31 21.06 8.20
N ARG A 604 10.02 20.90 9.49
CA ARG A 604 10.93 20.23 10.44
C ARG A 604 11.19 18.78 10.07
N ALA A 605 10.18 18.06 9.61
CA ALA A 605 10.34 16.70 9.09
C ALA A 605 11.31 16.69 7.90
N ALA A 606 11.12 17.58 6.92
CA ALA A 606 12.01 17.70 5.77
C ALA A 606 13.44 18.08 6.16
N ASP A 607 13.63 19.00 7.12
CA ASP A 607 14.96 19.37 7.65
C ASP A 607 15.69 18.14 8.22
N ARG A 608 15.00 17.33 9.02
CA ARG A 608 15.57 16.13 9.64
C ARG A 608 15.88 15.06 8.61
N LEU A 609 14.99 14.85 7.66
CA LEU A 609 15.17 13.89 6.57
C LEU A 609 16.32 14.28 5.64
N GLU A 610 16.41 15.57 5.28
CA GLU A 610 17.52 16.10 4.50
C GLU A 610 18.86 15.98 5.24
N ALA A 611 18.88 16.23 6.56
CA ALA A 611 20.10 16.04 7.35
C ALA A 611 20.62 14.59 7.29
N VAL A 612 19.72 13.60 7.34
CA VAL A 612 20.08 12.18 7.14
C VAL A 612 20.61 11.94 5.73
N VAL A 613 19.95 12.47 4.71
CA VAL A 613 20.43 12.38 3.31
C VAL A 613 21.85 12.95 3.18
N ILE A 614 22.12 14.13 3.74
CA ILE A 614 23.43 14.78 3.71
C ILE A 614 24.48 13.96 4.48
N GLU A 615 24.13 13.42 5.64
CA GLU A 615 25.02 12.53 6.41
C GLU A 615 25.45 11.32 5.57
N LYS A 616 24.50 10.65 4.90
CA LYS A 616 24.77 9.48 4.06
C LYS A 616 25.59 9.83 2.83
N ARG A 617 25.34 10.99 2.18
CA ARG A 617 26.19 11.50 1.09
C ARG A 617 27.63 11.67 1.53
N LYS A 618 27.86 12.32 2.68
CA LYS A 618 29.20 12.52 3.24
C LYS A 618 29.90 11.19 3.54
N ALA A 619 29.17 10.21 4.10
CA ALA A 619 29.70 8.88 4.35
C ALA A 619 30.10 8.12 3.06
N LEU A 620 29.46 8.44 1.93
CA LEU A 620 29.80 7.92 0.60
C LEU A 620 30.82 8.79 -0.14
N SER A 621 31.41 9.80 0.49
CA SER A 621 32.33 10.77 -0.13
C SER A 621 31.72 11.54 -1.31
N LEU A 622 30.40 11.77 -1.29
CA LEU A 622 29.67 12.59 -2.26
C LEU A 622 29.53 14.03 -1.75
N SER A 623 29.61 15.00 -2.65
CA SER A 623 29.49 16.44 -2.34
C SER A 623 28.09 16.86 -1.93
#